data_AF-A0A848ZIT3-F1
#
_entry.id   AF-A0A848ZIT3-F1
#
_cell.length_a   1.000
_cell.length_b   1.000
_cell.length_c   1.000
_cell.angle_alpha   90.00
_cell.angle_beta   90.00
_cell.angle_gamma   90.00
#
_symmetry.space_group_name_H-M   'P 1'
#
loop_
_entity.id
_entity.type
_entity.pdbx_description
1 polymer ?
#
loop_
_entity_poly.entity_id
_entity_poly.type
_entity_poly.pdbx_seq_one_letter_code
_entity_poly.pdbx_strand_id
1 'polypeptide(L)' 'MPEVAIILFLVVVAPLWLVLHYVNKWRSTKTLSAEDERMLADLWQSAKRMETRIETLETILDAEAPGWRAKQK' A
#
# COMPACT_ATOMS: atom_id res chain seq x y z
N MET A 1 3.36 -54.42 5.90
CA MET A 1 3.36 -53.27 4.97
C MET A 1 2.86 -51.98 5.63
N PRO A 2 3.42 -51.54 6.78
CA PRO A 2 3.08 -50.24 7.37
C PRO A 2 3.64 -49.05 6.55
N GLU A 3 4.63 -49.30 5.68
CA GLU A 3 5.31 -48.25 4.91
C GLU A 3 4.36 -47.53 3.95
N VAL A 4 3.44 -48.28 3.33
CA VAL A 4 2.49 -47.75 2.34
C VAL A 4 1.52 -46.76 2.99
N ALA A 5 1.09 -47.02 4.23
CA ALA A 5 0.19 -46.14 4.97
C ALA A 5 0.87 -44.80 5.32
N ILE A 6 2.16 -44.83 5.70
CA ILE A 6 2.94 -43.63 6.02
C ILE A 6 3.16 -42.79 4.76
N ILE A 7 3.49 -43.43 3.63
CA ILE A 7 3.69 -42.74 2.35
C ILE A 7 2.40 -42.07 1.89
N LEU A 8 1.25 -42.76 1.97
CA LEU A 8 -0.05 -42.16 1.63
C LEU A 8 -0.40 -40.98 2.54
N PHE A 9 -0.11 -41.10 3.84
CA PHE A 9 -0.30 -40.00 4.79
C PHE A 9 0.55 -38.79 4.42
N LEU A 10 1.84 -38.98 4.12
CA LEU A 10 2.75 -37.88 3.74
C LEU A 10 2.33 -37.22 2.42
N VAL A 11 1.92 -38.01 1.43
CA VAL A 11 1.50 -37.50 0.11
C VAL A 11 0.18 -36.72 0.18
N VAL A 12 -0.66 -36.93 1.21
CA VAL A 12 -1.90 -36.17 1.38
C VAL A 12 -1.70 -35.00 2.34
N VAL A 13 -1.12 -35.26 3.52
CA VAL A 13 -1.04 -34.28 4.61
C VAL A 13 0.03 -33.23 4.36
N ALA A 14 1.21 -33.60 3.83
CA ALA A 14 2.27 -32.64 3.55
C ALA A 14 1.86 -31.57 2.51
N PRO A 15 1.25 -31.92 1.36
CA PRO A 15 0.79 -30.89 0.43
C PRO A 15 -0.40 -30.09 0.96
N LEU A 16 -1.32 -30.68 1.72
CA LEU A 16 -2.39 -29.92 2.38
C LEU A 16 -1.81 -28.88 3.36
N TRP A 17 -0.79 -29.26 4.14
CA TRP A 17 -0.11 -28.35 5.05
C TRP A 17 0.65 -27.25 4.31
N LEU A 18 1.36 -27.59 3.22
CA LEU A 18 1.99 -26.60 2.35
C LEU A 18 0.95 -25.61 1.80
N VAL A 19 -0.15 -26.08 1.23
CA VAL A 19 -1.20 -25.19 0.73
C VAL A 19 -1.71 -24.27 1.85
N LEU A 20 -2.01 -24.80 3.03
CA LEU A 20 -2.52 -24.03 4.16
C LEU A 20 -1.48 -23.00 4.66
N HIS A 21 -0.20 -23.39 4.75
CA HIS A 21 0.90 -22.51 5.17
C HIS A 21 1.06 -21.31 4.22
N TYR A 22 1.05 -21.56 2.91
CA TYR A 22 1.23 -20.51 1.92
C TYR A 22 -0.03 -19.64 1.77
N VAL A 23 -1.23 -20.22 1.89
CA VAL A 23 -2.48 -19.45 1.92
C VAL A 23 -2.53 -18.54 3.14
N ASN A 24 -2.12 -19.01 4.32
CA ASN A 24 -2.11 -18.18 5.52
C ASN A 24 -1.12 -17.01 5.40
N LYS A 25 0.09 -17.28 4.88
CA LYS A 25 1.07 -16.23 4.56
C LYS A 25 0.54 -15.23 3.54
N TRP A 26 -0.15 -15.70 2.50
CA TRP A 26 -0.73 -14.84 1.47
C TRP A 26 -1.89 -13.98 1.99
N ARG A 27 -2.73 -14.53 2.87
CA ARG A 27 -3.84 -13.78 3.49
C ARG A 27 -3.32 -12.69 4.43
N SER A 28 -2.28 -12.96 5.20
CA SER A 28 -1.64 -11.94 6.05
C SER A 28 -1.05 -10.76 5.26
N THR A 29 -0.68 -10.95 3.98
CA THR A 29 -0.17 -9.87 3.12
C THR A 29 -1.26 -9.13 2.33
N LYS A 30 -2.48 -9.66 2.27
CA LYS A 30 -3.53 -9.17 1.35
C LYS A 30 -4.48 -8.12 1.93
N THR A 31 -4.43 -7.90 3.23
CA THR A 31 -5.18 -6.83 3.89
C THR A 31 -4.19 -5.72 4.20
N LEU A 32 -4.51 -4.47 3.84
CA LEU A 32 -3.75 -3.33 4.35
C LEU A 32 -3.62 -3.48 5.86
N SER A 33 -2.40 -3.46 6.38
CA SER A 33 -2.20 -3.40 7.83
C SER A 33 -2.81 -2.08 8.33
N ALA A 34 -3.25 -2.04 9.58
CA ALA A 34 -3.64 -0.79 10.22
C ALA A 34 -2.50 0.26 10.19
N GLU A 35 -1.25 -0.20 10.10
CA GLU A 35 -0.07 0.63 9.89
C GLU A 35 -0.03 1.24 8.47
N ASP A 36 -0.36 0.46 7.44
CA ASP A 36 -0.40 0.92 6.06
C ASP A 36 -1.50 1.98 5.87
N GLU A 37 -2.67 1.77 6.48
CA GLU A 37 -3.77 2.73 6.45
C GLU A 37 -3.38 4.06 7.11
N ARG A 38 -2.68 4.00 8.24
CA ARG A 38 -2.15 5.17 8.92
C ARG A 38 -1.12 5.91 8.07
N MET A 39 -0.19 5.18 7.45
CA MET A 39 0.81 5.79 6.57
C MET A 39 0.14 6.52 5.39
N LEU A 40 -0.89 5.91 4.78
CA LEU A 40 -1.65 6.55 3.70
C LEU A 40 -2.39 7.80 4.18
N ALA A 41 -2.96 7.78 5.38
CA ALA A 41 -3.62 8.94 5.98
C ALA A 41 -2.63 10.10 6.20
N ASP A 42 -1.42 9.81 6.70
CA ASP A 42 -0.37 10.80 6.92
C ASP A 42 0.14 11.40 5.60
N LEU A 43 0.30 10.57 4.57
CA LEU A 43 0.65 11.02 3.21
C LEU A 43 -0.44 11.92 2.62
N TRP A 44 -1.70 11.54 2.77
CA TRP A 44 -2.84 12.34 2.33
C TRP A 44 -2.88 13.71 3.02
N GLN A 45 -2.70 13.73 4.33
CA GLN A 45 -2.67 14.98 5.10
C GLN A 45 -1.50 15.88 4.66
N SER A 46 -0.34 15.29 4.39
CA SER A 46 0.84 16.01 3.91
C SER A 46 0.61 16.61 2.52
N ALA A 47 0.01 15.84 1.61
CA ALA A 47 -0.37 16.32 0.29
C ALA A 47 -1.36 17.49 0.39
N LYS A 48 -2.38 17.38 1.25
CA LYS A 48 -3.36 18.46 1.44
C LYS A 48 -2.72 19.74 1.97
N ARG A 49 -1.79 19.61 2.92
CA ARG A 49 -1.02 20.76 3.44
C ARG A 49 -0.17 21.41 2.34
N MET A 50 0.42 20.62 1.45
CA MET A 50 1.20 21.13 0.33
C MET A 50 0.33 21.89 -0.66
N GLU A 51 -0.85 21.37 -0.99
CA GLU A 51 -1.83 22.04 -1.85
C GLU A 51 -2.20 23.44 -1.32
N THR A 52 -2.56 23.55 -0.04
CA THR A 52 -2.88 24.86 0.57
C THR A 52 -1.72 25.85 0.51
N ARG A 53 -0.49 25.36 0.65
CA ARG A 53 0.72 26.20 0.52
C ARG A 53 0.91 26.66 -0.92
N ILE A 54 0.65 25.80 -1.90
CA ILE A 54 0.71 26.16 -3.32
C ILE A 54 -0.34 27.23 -3.62
N GLU A 55 -1.59 27.06 -3.18
CA GLU A 55 -2.64 28.08 -3.35
C GLU A 55 -2.24 29.42 -2.75
N THR A 56 -1.62 29.40 -1.56
CA THR A 56 -1.11 30.61 -0.91
C THR A 56 0.01 31.26 -1.73
N LEU A 57 0.96 30.46 -2.23
CA LEU A 57 2.05 30.96 -3.08
C LEU A 57 1.52 31.52 -4.40
N GLU A 58 0.53 30.89 -5.01
CA GLU A 58 -0.13 31.38 -6.22
C GLU A 58 -0.82 32.72 -5.96
N THR A 59 -1.50 32.86 -4.81
CA THR A 59 -2.15 34.11 -4.41
C THR A 59 -1.13 35.24 -4.23
N ILE A 60 0.00 34.96 -3.57
CA ILE A 60 1.09 35.93 -3.41
C ILE A 60 1.68 36.29 -4.76
N LEU A 61 1.94 35.31 -5.62
CA LEU A 61 2.53 35.51 -6.93
C LEU A 61 1.61 36.31 -7.87
N ASP A 62 0.30 36.14 -7.73
CA ASP A 62 -0.70 36.95 -8.42
C ASP A 62 -0.69 38.42 -7.99
N ALA A 63 -0.43 38.69 -6.71
CA ALA A 63 -0.32 40.06 -6.20
C ALA A 63 1.00 40.73 -6.59
N GLU A 64 2.12 40.00 -6.49
CA GLU A 64 3.47 40.55 -6.66
C GLU A 64 3.96 40.55 -8.12
N ALA A 65 3.48 39.64 -8.97
CA ALA A 65 3.95 39.47 -10.35
C ALA A 65 2.79 39.33 -11.35
N PRO A 66 1.97 40.38 -11.56
CA PRO A 66 0.86 40.34 -12.51
C PRO A 66 1.33 39.90 -13.90
N GLY A 67 0.78 38.80 -14.42
CA GLY A 67 1.13 38.22 -15.72
C GLY A 67 2.12 37.04 -15.70
N TRP A 68 2.57 36.58 -14.53
CA TRP A 68 3.49 35.42 -14.40
C TRP A 68 2.96 34.15 -15.08
N ARG A 69 1.64 33.93 -15.07
CA ARG A 69 1.00 32.79 -15.74
C ARG A 69 1.13 32.82 -17.27
N ALA A 70 1.28 34.00 -17.86
CA ALA A 70 1.42 34.14 -19.31
C ALA A 70 2.84 33.77 -19.82
N LYS A 71 3.82 33.66 -18.92
CA LYS A 71 5.22 33.29 -19.23
C LYS A 71 5.45 31.78 -19.40
N GLN A 72 4.45 30.94 -19.14
CA GLN A 72 4.55 29.47 -19.27
C GLN A 72 4.04 28.91 -20.62
N LYS A 73 3.81 29.76 -21.63
CA LYS A 73 3.60 29.31 -23.02
C LYS A 73 4.92 29.20 -23.78
#